data_AF-A0A6N2EKN6-F1
#
_entry.id   AF-A0A6N2EKN6-F1
#
_cell.length_a   1.000
_cell.length_b   1.000
_cell.length_c   1.000
_cell.angle_alpha   90.00
_cell.angle_beta   90.00
_cell.angle_gamma   90.00
#
_symmetry.space_group_name_H-M   'P 1'
#
loop_
_entity.id
_entity.type
_entity.pdbx_description
1 polymer ?
#
loop_
_entity_poly.entity_id
_entity_poly.type
_entity_poly.pdbx_seq_one_letter_code
_entity_poly.pdbx_strand_id
1 'polypeptide(L)'
;MPSLQIRDLPEPLHQLLMQRARAHKRSLSQQALVDLETVVGGDPRARRQQVLRRIQERWQGSAAVHWEVPPEELIRADRER
;
A
#
# COMPACT_ATOMS: atom_id res chain seq x y z
N MET A 1 -6.39 3.59 -16.22
CA MET A 1 -5.56 2.68 -15.41
C MET A 1 -5.28 1.42 -16.21
N PRO A 2 -4.08 0.83 -16.14
CA PRO A 2 -3.82 -0.44 -16.80
C PRO A 2 -4.70 -1.53 -16.20
N SER A 3 -5.28 -2.39 -17.04
CA SER A 3 -6.05 -3.56 -16.63
C SER A 3 -5.38 -4.83 -17.17
N LEU A 4 -5.43 -5.91 -16.36
CA LEU A 4 -4.94 -7.23 -16.74
C LEU A 4 -6.14 -8.17 -16.80
N GLN A 5 -6.32 -8.86 -17.92
CA GLN A 5 -7.33 -9.90 -18.08
C GLN A 5 -6.64 -11.23 -18.33
N ILE A 6 -7.01 -12.24 -17.55
CA ILE A 6 -6.54 -13.61 -17.73
C ILE A 6 -7.63 -14.34 -18.51
N ARG A 7 -7.33 -14.77 -19.73
CA ARG A 7 -8.21 -15.61 -20.56
C ARG A 7 -7.93 -17.08 -20.29
N ASP A 8 -8.94 -17.91 -20.50
CA ASP A 8 -8.85 -19.37 -20.38
C ASP A 8 -8.30 -19.85 -19.03
N LEU A 9 -8.74 -19.21 -17.94
CA LEU A 9 -8.35 -19.58 -16.58
C LEU A 9 -8.92 -20.97 -16.25
N PRO A 10 -8.08 -21.97 -15.93
CA PRO A 10 -8.57 -23.29 -15.56
C PRO A 10 -9.50 -23.21 -14.35
N GLU A 11 -10.66 -23.87 -14.42
CA GLU A 11 -11.65 -23.87 -13.34
C GLU A 11 -11.06 -24.24 -11.96
N PRO A 12 -10.18 -25.26 -11.83
CA PRO A 12 -9.58 -25.56 -10.53
C PRO A 12 -8.77 -24.40 -9.95
N LEU A 13 -8.07 -23.64 -10.81
CA LEU A 13 -7.28 -22.49 -10.38
C LEU A 13 -8.18 -21.32 -9.98
N HIS A 14 -9.26 -21.09 -10.74
CA HIS A 14 -10.27 -20.09 -10.39
C HIS A 14 -10.87 -20.35 -8.99
N GLN A 15 -11.24 -21.60 -8.70
CA GLN A 15 -11.76 -22.01 -7.40
C GLN A 15 -10.77 -21.76 -6.26
N LEU A 16 -9.49 -22.11 -6.45
CA LEU A 16 -8.45 -21.87 -5.45
C LEU A 16 -8.27 -20.38 -5.16
N LEU A 17 -8.25 -19.53 -6.19
CA LEU A 17 -8.15 -18.08 -6.03
C LEU A 17 -9.37 -17.52 -5.29
N MET A 18 -10.57 -17.99 -5.61
CA MET A 18 -11.80 -17.62 -4.90
C MET A 18 -11.78 -18.02 -3.42
N GLN A 19 -11.34 -19.24 -3.10
CA GLN A 19 -11.25 -19.71 -1.72
C GLN A 19 -10.27 -18.87 -0.90
N ARG A 20 -9.10 -18.58 -1.46
CA ARG A 20 -8.08 -17.73 -0.83
C ARG A 20 -8.61 -16.30 -0.62
N ALA A 21 -9.29 -15.73 -1.62
CA ALA A 21 -9.91 -14.41 -1.51
C ALA A 21 -10.95 -14.36 -0.37
N ARG A 22 -11.81 -15.38 -0.26
CA ARG A 22 -12.80 -15.51 0.83
C ARG A 22 -12.13 -15.62 2.19
N ALA A 23 -11.10 -16.45 2.33
CA ALA A 23 -10.36 -16.61 3.58
C ALA A 23 -9.76 -15.28 4.08
N HIS A 24 -9.35 -14.41 3.15
CA HIS A 24 -8.82 -13.08 3.46
C HIS A 24 -9.86 -11.95 3.42
N LYS A 25 -11.16 -12.26 3.23
CA LYS A 25 -12.26 -11.27 3.10
C LYS A 25 -12.00 -10.21 2.02
N ARG A 26 -11.44 -10.65 0.88
CA ARG A 26 -11.07 -9.80 -0.27
C ARG A 26 -11.87 -10.16 -1.51
N SER A 27 -11.95 -9.23 -2.45
CA SER A 27 -12.42 -9.56 -3.80
C SER A 27 -11.37 -10.39 -4.56
N LEU A 28 -11.80 -11.09 -5.62
CA LEU A 28 -10.89 -11.89 -6.46
C LEU A 28 -9.79 -11.00 -7.08
N SER A 29 -10.14 -9.81 -7.55
CA SER A 29 -9.18 -8.85 -8.11
C SER A 29 -8.17 -8.37 -7.07
N GLN A 30 -8.61 -8.11 -5.84
CA GLN A 30 -7.72 -7.74 -4.74
C GLN A 30 -6.78 -8.89 -4.38
N GLN A 31 -7.28 -10.12 -4.34
CA GLN A 31 -6.46 -11.29 -4.07
C GLN A 31 -5.40 -11.50 -5.15
N ALA A 32 -5.77 -11.35 -6.43
CA ALA A 32 -4.85 -11.44 -7.55
C ALA A 32 -3.74 -10.37 -7.48
N LEU A 33 -4.07 -9.14 -7.08
CA LEU A 33 -3.06 -8.09 -6.87
C LEU A 33 -2.09 -8.44 -5.76
N VAL A 34 -2.57 -8.91 -4.61
CA VAL A 34 -1.71 -9.33 -3.49
C VAL A 34 -0.78 -10.48 -3.90
N ASP A 35 -1.31 -11.46 -4.64
CA ASP A 35 -0.53 -12.61 -5.08
C ASP A 35 0.54 -12.20 -6.11
N LEU A 36 0.17 -11.36 -7.08
CA LEU A 36 1.11 -10.78 -8.04
C LEU A 36 2.16 -9.90 -7.36
N GLU A 37 1.77 -9.09 -6.38
CA GLU A 37 2.72 -8.29 -5.61
C GLU A 37 3.66 -9.15 -4.77
N THR A 38 3.21 -10.30 -4.28
CA THR A 38 4.08 -11.21 -3.52
C THR A 38 5.09 -11.89 -4.44
N VAL A 39 4.68 -12.27 -5.66
CA VAL A 39 5.55 -12.93 -6.63
C VAL A 39 6.51 -11.95 -7.31
N VAL A 40 6.00 -10.79 -7.75
CA VAL A 40 6.76 -9.78 -8.52
C VAL A 40 7.48 -8.80 -7.60
N GLY A 41 6.99 -8.60 -6.38
CA GLY A 41 7.43 -7.51 -5.52
C GLY A 41 8.74 -7.67 -4.79
N GLY A 42 9.40 -8.82 -4.92
CA GLY A 42 10.64 -9.13 -4.22
C GLY A 42 10.49 -9.13 -2.70
N ASP A 43 11.61 -9.02 -1.97
CA ASP A 43 11.62 -8.98 -0.51
C ASP A 43 10.83 -7.75 0.01
N PRO A 44 9.76 -7.94 0.81
CA PRO A 44 9.02 -6.84 1.44
C PRO A 44 9.90 -5.85 2.19
N ARG A 45 11.01 -6.29 2.79
CA ARG A 45 11.97 -5.41 3.45
C ARG A 45 12.70 -4.53 2.44
N ALA A 46 13.14 -5.09 1.31
CA ALA A 46 13.80 -4.33 0.25
C ALA A 46 12.86 -3.28 -0.35
N ARG A 47 11.60 -3.64 -0.60
CA ARG A 47 10.58 -2.70 -1.09
C ARG A 47 10.32 -1.57 -0.08
N ARG A 48 10.20 -1.89 1.22
CA ARG A 48 10.06 -0.87 2.27
C ARG A 48 11.27 0.07 2.33
N GLN A 49 12.48 -0.47 2.23
CA GLN A 49 13.70 0.34 2.21
C GLN A 49 13.75 1.28 1.00
N GLN A 50 13.34 0.82 -0.19
CA GLN A 50 13.25 1.69 -1.37
C GLN A 50 12.24 2.83 -1.18
N VAL A 51 11.08 2.55 -0.59
CA VAL A 51 10.07 3.59 -0.30
C VAL A 51 10.61 4.60 0.70
N LEU A 52 11.23 4.15 1.79
CA LEU A 52 11.84 5.04 2.78
C LEU A 52 12.94 5.90 2.16
N ARG A 53 13.78 5.33 1.30
CA ARG A 53 14.82 6.06 0.57
C ARG A 53 14.21 7.14 -0.32
N ARG A 54 13.16 6.83 -1.09
CA ARG A 54 12.45 7.83 -1.92
C ARG A 54 11.84 8.96 -1.11
N ILE A 55 11.27 8.65 0.05
CA ILE A 55 10.78 9.68 0.98
C ILE A 55 11.97 10.53 1.42
N GLN A 56 13.05 9.92 1.92
CA GLN A 56 14.19 10.67 2.39
C GLN A 56 14.81 11.56 1.30
N GLU A 57 14.98 11.06 0.08
CA GLU A 57 15.46 11.83 -1.09
C GLU A 57 14.53 13.01 -1.41
N ARG A 58 13.21 12.80 -1.36
CA ARG A 58 12.23 13.89 -1.57
C ARG A 58 12.34 14.99 -0.52
N TRP A 59 12.75 14.63 0.70
CA TRP A 59 12.87 15.58 1.81
C TRP A 59 14.29 16.15 1.93
N GLN A 60 15.31 15.51 1.35
CA GLN A 60 16.67 16.05 1.22
C GLN A 60 16.65 17.24 0.24
N GLY A 61 16.50 18.45 0.79
CA GLY A 61 16.39 19.69 0.03
C GLY A 61 15.14 20.50 0.37
N SER A 62 14.19 19.91 1.09
CA SER A 62 13.10 20.66 1.71
C SER A 62 13.64 21.34 2.96
N ALA A 63 13.48 22.67 3.07
CA ALA A 63 13.72 23.36 4.33
C ALA A 63 12.88 22.71 5.44
N ALA A 64 13.40 22.70 6.67
CA ALA A 64 12.63 22.25 7.82
C ALA A 64 11.25 22.91 7.79
N VAL A 65 10.18 22.11 7.90
CA VAL A 65 8.82 22.64 7.87
C VAL A 65 8.69 23.61 9.04
N HIS A 66 8.65 24.90 8.72
CA HIS A 66 8.39 25.93 9.70
C HIS A 66 6.89 26.01 9.88
N TRP A 67 6.42 25.60 11.05
CA TRP A 67 5.03 25.72 11.43
C TRP A 67 4.81 27.11 11.99
N GLU A 68 3.86 27.87 11.43
CA GLU A 68 3.48 29.19 11.97
C GLU A 68 2.92 29.10 13.39
N VAL A 69 2.29 27.97 13.70
CA VAL A 69 1.68 27.70 14.99
C VAL A 69 2.35 26.46 15.60
N PRO A 70 2.77 26.50 16.87
CA PRO A 70 3.28 25.33 17.56
C PRO A 70 2.23 24.21 17.59
N PRO A 71 2.60 22.95 17.35
CA PRO A 71 1.67 21.84 17.40
C PRO A 71 0.96 21.70 18.77
N GLU A 72 1.57 22.19 19.85
CA GLU A 72 0.98 22.22 21.19
C GLU A 72 -0.28 23.08 21.25
N GLU A 73 -0.32 24.19 20.51
CA GLU A 73 -1.48 25.10 20.46
C GLU A 73 -2.62 24.47 19.66
N LEU A 74 -2.31 23.77 18.57
CA LEU A 74 -3.30 23.03 17.78
C LEU A 74 -3.97 21.92 18.59
N ILE A 75 -3.19 21.17 19.38
CA ILE A 75 -3.71 20.10 20.25
C ILE A 75 -4.59 20.69 21.37
N ARG A 76 -4.21 21.86 21.91
CA ARG A 76 -5.01 22.53 22.95
C ARG A 76 -6.35 23.01 22.40
N ALA A 77 -6.36 23.67 21.25
CA ALA A 77 -7.57 24.16 20.59
C ALA A 77 -8.57 23.03 20.26
N ASP A 78 -8.08 21.84 19.90
CA ASP A 78 -8.93 20.67 19.65
C ASP A 78 -9.56 20.10 20.94
N ARG A 79 -8.84 20.15 22.07
CA ARG A 79 -9.32 19.66 23.37
C ARG A 79 -10.32 20.59 24.06
N GLU A 80 -10.28 21.88 23.74
CA GLU A 80 -11.15 22.91 24.32
C GLU A 80 -12.46 23.10 23.52
N ARG A 81 -12.69 22.27 22.50
CA ARG A 81 -13.86 22.26 21.62
C ARG A 81 -14.89 21.22 22.05
#